data_AF-A0A9N9L9G0-F1
#
_entry.id   AF-A0A9N9L9G0-F1
#
_cell.length_a   1.000
_cell.length_b   1.000
_cell.length_c   1.000
_cell.angle_alpha   90.00
_cell.angle_beta   90.00
_cell.angle_gamma   90.00
#
_symmetry.space_group_name_H-M   'P 1'
#
loop_
_entity.id
_entity.type
_entity.pdbx_description
1 polymer ?
#
loop_
_entity_poly.entity_id
_entity_poly.type
_entity_poly.pdbx_seq_one_letter_code
_entity_poly.pdbx_strand_id
1 'polypeptide(L)'
;MATPAPTSRSREAPQGDEEAASELRLGEFQNADTLTHSEAALVINALVTKRKADRKNVNETEILQKTTQYLEHFARFRKKENVEAVERLLSAKDNKLAKFERAQLGSLCCDTAEEAKTLIPSLQDKISDEELQELLDDITKLMGYGN
;
A
#
# COMPACT_ATOMS: atom_id res chain seq x y z
N MET A 1 -19.79 40.93 -30.11
CA MET A 1 -20.40 39.57 -30.17
C MET A 1 -19.61 38.70 -29.19
N ALA A 2 -20.27 38.12 -28.19
CA ALA A 2 -19.60 37.28 -27.18
C ALA A 2 -19.41 35.86 -27.74
N THR A 3 -18.20 35.33 -27.65
CA THR A 3 -17.86 33.96 -28.08
C THR A 3 -18.43 32.94 -27.11
N PRO A 4 -19.02 31.82 -27.58
CA PRO A 4 -19.57 30.78 -26.73
C PRO A 4 -18.47 30.07 -25.93
N ALA A 5 -18.79 29.69 -24.69
CA ALA A 5 -17.87 28.98 -23.82
C ALA A 5 -17.49 27.61 -24.41
N PRO A 6 -16.20 27.22 -24.38
CA PRO A 6 -15.75 25.94 -24.92
C PRO A 6 -16.40 24.79 -24.15
N THR A 7 -17.14 23.92 -24.86
CA THR A 7 -17.83 22.73 -24.32
C THR A 7 -16.97 21.47 -24.36
N SER A 8 -15.67 21.60 -24.68
CA SER A 8 -14.75 20.48 -24.77
C SER A 8 -14.46 19.93 -23.37
N ARG A 9 -14.89 18.71 -23.08
CA ARG A 9 -14.30 17.93 -21.98
C ARG A 9 -12.81 17.79 -22.27
N SER A 10 -11.97 18.10 -21.29
CA SER A 10 -10.55 17.78 -21.32
C SER A 10 -10.40 16.28 -21.53
N ARG A 11 -9.65 15.89 -22.57
CA ARG A 11 -9.29 14.48 -22.82
C ARG A 11 -8.57 13.96 -21.57
N GLU A 12 -9.01 12.82 -21.05
CA GLU A 12 -8.30 12.14 -19.97
C GLU A 12 -6.85 11.91 -20.38
N ALA A 13 -5.92 12.07 -19.42
CA ALA A 13 -4.52 11.84 -19.67
C ALA A 13 -4.33 10.44 -20.28
N PRO A 14 -3.39 10.26 -21.23
CA PRO A 14 -3.14 8.94 -21.81
C PRO A 14 -2.87 7.92 -20.70
N GLN A 15 -3.73 6.92 -20.59
CA GLN A 15 -3.53 5.75 -19.71
C GLN A 15 -2.38 4.91 -20.26
N GLY A 16 -1.42 4.55 -19.41
CA GLY A 16 -0.35 3.60 -19.75
C GLY A 16 1.09 4.07 -19.57
N ASP A 17 1.34 5.36 -19.30
CA ASP A 17 2.68 5.87 -18.91
C ASP A 17 2.92 5.76 -17.38
N GLU A 18 2.11 4.97 -16.68
CA GLU A 18 2.23 4.76 -15.24
C GLU A 18 3.35 3.75 -14.93
N GLU A 19 4.34 4.16 -14.14
CA GLU A 19 5.49 3.36 -13.75
C GLU A 19 5.85 3.54 -12.27
N ALA A 20 6.22 2.42 -11.64
CA ALA A 20 6.72 2.37 -10.27
C ALA A 20 8.16 1.80 -10.27
N ALA A 21 9.04 2.43 -11.05
CA ALA A 21 10.44 2.07 -11.17
C ALA A 21 11.29 2.98 -10.25
N SER A 22 12.48 3.40 -10.68
CA SER A 22 13.32 4.35 -9.94
C SER A 22 12.63 5.70 -9.74
N GLU A 23 11.79 6.11 -10.70
CA GLU A 23 10.88 7.24 -10.56
C GLU A 23 9.44 6.72 -10.37
N LEU A 24 8.71 7.33 -9.45
CA LEU A 24 7.30 7.02 -9.23
C LEU A 24 6.44 7.94 -10.09
N ARG A 25 5.91 7.41 -11.18
CA ARG A 25 4.92 8.07 -12.05
C ARG A 25 3.62 7.26 -11.99
N LEU A 26 2.80 7.53 -10.99
CA LEU A 26 1.60 6.72 -10.72
C LEU A 26 0.32 7.34 -11.32
N GLY A 27 0.46 8.34 -12.20
CA GLY A 27 -0.68 8.99 -12.85
C GLY A 27 -1.66 9.61 -11.85
N GLU A 28 -2.92 9.22 -11.93
CA GLU A 28 -3.96 9.68 -10.98
C GLU A 28 -3.73 9.18 -9.55
N PHE A 29 -2.92 8.13 -9.35
CA PHE A 29 -2.63 7.54 -8.05
C PHE A 29 -1.40 8.12 -7.34
N GLN A 30 -0.76 9.17 -7.88
CA GLN A 30 0.47 9.74 -7.32
C GLN A 30 0.38 10.08 -5.83
N ASN A 31 -0.79 10.54 -5.37
CA ASN A 31 -1.02 10.94 -3.98
C ASN A 31 -2.13 10.11 -3.30
N ALA A 32 -2.59 9.04 -3.96
CA ALA A 32 -3.65 8.19 -3.44
C ALA A 32 -3.22 7.53 -2.11
N ASP A 33 -4.19 7.30 -1.24
CA ASP A 33 -3.96 6.50 -0.04
C ASP A 33 -3.69 5.06 -0.44
N THR A 34 -2.71 4.46 0.22
CA THR A 34 -2.24 3.11 -0.06
C THR A 34 -2.49 2.22 1.14
N LEU A 35 -2.66 0.93 0.87
CA LEU A 35 -2.80 -0.09 1.91
C LEU A 35 -1.73 -1.15 1.70
N THR A 36 -1.07 -1.54 2.78
CA THR A 36 -0.31 -2.79 2.84
C THR A 36 -1.27 -3.98 2.71
N HIS A 37 -0.75 -5.17 2.37
CA HIS A 37 -1.57 -6.39 2.36
C HIS A 37 -2.31 -6.62 3.68
N SER A 38 -1.64 -6.32 4.80
CA SER A 38 -2.21 -6.54 6.13
C SER A 38 -3.32 -5.54 6.46
N GLU A 39 -3.18 -4.27 6.09
CA GLU A 39 -4.24 -3.27 6.23
C GLU A 39 -5.43 -3.59 5.32
N ALA A 40 -5.17 -3.96 4.07
CA ALA A 40 -6.20 -4.36 3.12
C ALA A 40 -7.02 -5.55 3.64
N ALA A 41 -6.35 -6.55 4.23
CA ALA A 41 -6.99 -7.70 4.85
C ALA A 41 -7.94 -7.28 5.98
N LEU A 42 -7.50 -6.41 6.89
CA LEU A 42 -8.33 -5.92 7.99
C LEU A 42 -9.55 -5.14 7.49
N VAL A 43 -9.36 -4.22 6.53
CA VAL A 43 -10.43 -3.38 5.99
C VAL A 43 -11.48 -4.23 5.28
N ILE A 44 -11.06 -5.16 4.42
CA ILE A 44 -11.97 -6.04 3.68
C ILE A 44 -12.75 -6.93 4.65
N ASN A 45 -12.08 -7.56 5.61
CA ASN A 45 -12.73 -8.45 6.58
C ASN A 45 -13.73 -7.70 7.46
N ALA A 46 -13.38 -6.49 7.93
CA ALA A 46 -14.29 -5.65 8.70
C ALA A 46 -15.52 -5.24 7.88
N LEU A 47 -15.31 -4.85 6.62
CA LEU A 47 -16.38 -4.44 5.72
C LEU A 47 -17.34 -5.60 5.38
N VAL A 48 -16.80 -6.78 5.08
CA VAL A 48 -17.60 -7.99 4.81
C VAL A 48 -18.41 -8.38 6.05
N THR A 49 -17.78 -8.40 7.24
CA THR A 49 -18.46 -8.71 8.51
C THR A 49 -19.60 -7.74 8.78
N LYS A 50 -19.37 -6.43 8.58
CA LYS A 50 -20.41 -5.41 8.75
C LYS A 50 -21.57 -5.61 7.77
N ARG A 51 -21.31 -5.92 6.50
CA ARG A 51 -22.38 -6.17 5.50
C ARG A 51 -23.21 -7.40 5.85
N LYS A 52 -22.58 -8.47 6.35
CA LYS A 52 -23.26 -9.68 6.84
C LYS A 52 -24.18 -9.34 8.02
N ALA A 53 -23.70 -8.56 8.99
CA ALA A 53 -24.49 -8.12 10.14
C ALA A 53 -25.69 -7.24 9.73
N ASP A 54 -25.49 -6.33 8.77
CA ASP A 54 -26.53 -5.43 8.24
C ASP A 54 -27.58 -6.16 7.37
N ARG A 55 -27.47 -7.48 7.15
CA ARG A 55 -28.29 -8.28 6.20
C ARG A 55 -28.32 -7.69 4.78
N LYS A 56 -27.30 -6.92 4.42
CA LYS A 56 -27.13 -6.44 3.05
C LYS A 56 -26.56 -7.59 2.22
N ASN A 57 -26.93 -7.64 0.95
CA ASN A 57 -26.28 -8.56 0.01
C ASN A 57 -24.77 -8.29 0.03
N VAL A 58 -24.03 -9.23 0.59
CA VAL A 58 -22.60 -9.33 0.36
C VAL A 58 -22.52 -9.81 -1.08
N ASN A 59 -22.31 -8.89 -2.02
CA ASN A 59 -22.01 -9.26 -3.39
C ASN A 59 -20.63 -9.95 -3.38
N GLU A 60 -20.60 -11.22 -2.99
CA GLU A 60 -19.42 -12.08 -2.98
C GLU A 60 -19.06 -12.41 -4.42
N THR A 61 -18.37 -11.47 -5.06
CA THR A 61 -17.83 -11.67 -6.40
C THR A 61 -16.63 -12.60 -6.34
N GLU A 62 -16.37 -13.31 -7.44
CA GLU A 62 -15.19 -14.16 -7.58
C GLU A 62 -13.89 -13.37 -7.31
N ILE A 63 -13.85 -12.11 -7.74
CA ILE A 63 -12.72 -11.19 -7.49
C ILE A 63 -12.53 -10.99 -5.99
N LEU A 64 -13.59 -10.66 -5.24
CA LEU A 64 -13.50 -10.46 -3.79
C LEU A 64 -13.03 -11.73 -3.06
N GLN A 65 -13.50 -12.90 -3.48
CA GLN A 65 -13.09 -14.18 -2.92
C GLN A 65 -11.59 -14.43 -3.17
N LYS A 66 -11.12 -14.27 -4.41
CA LYS A 66 -9.70 -14.44 -4.76
C LYS A 66 -8.80 -13.43 -4.04
N THR A 67 -9.22 -12.17 -3.96
CA THR A 67 -8.47 -11.13 -3.23
C THR A 67 -8.39 -11.46 -1.74
N THR A 68 -9.48 -11.91 -1.12
CA THR A 68 -9.48 -12.28 0.31
C THR A 68 -8.54 -13.46 0.56
N GLN A 69 -8.58 -14.50 -0.28
CA GLN A 69 -7.68 -15.65 -0.19
C GLN A 69 -6.21 -15.26 -0.36
N TYR A 70 -5.91 -14.38 -1.33
CA TYR A 70 -4.56 -13.85 -1.51
C TYR A 70 -4.09 -13.12 -0.26
N LEU A 71 -4.90 -12.21 0.28
CA LEU A 71 -4.55 -11.44 1.47
C LEU A 71 -4.40 -12.33 2.71
N GLU A 72 -5.18 -13.40 2.85
CA GLU A 72 -5.04 -14.35 3.96
C GLU A 72 -3.67 -15.08 3.96
N HIS A 73 -3.13 -15.36 2.77
CA HIS A 73 -1.83 -16.01 2.61
C HIS A 73 -0.66 -15.03 2.74
N PHE A 74 -0.79 -13.83 2.18
CA PHE A 74 0.33 -12.89 2.04
C PHE A 74 0.34 -11.76 3.07
N ALA A 75 -0.73 -11.52 3.83
CA ALA A 75 -0.71 -10.59 4.95
C ALA A 75 0.25 -11.08 6.04
N ARG A 76 1.31 -10.30 6.28
CA ARG A 76 2.36 -10.61 7.26
C ARG A 76 1.92 -10.31 8.69
N PHE A 77 1.04 -9.33 8.88
CA PHE A 77 0.57 -8.91 10.20
C PHE A 77 -0.92 -9.24 10.35
N ARG A 78 -1.24 -10.20 11.22
CA ARG A 78 -2.64 -10.63 11.46
C ARG A 78 -3.33 -9.92 12.60
N LYS A 79 -2.55 -9.50 13.61
CA LYS A 79 -3.07 -8.79 14.79
C LYS A 79 -3.24 -7.31 14.46
N LYS A 80 -4.39 -6.74 14.82
CA LYS A 80 -4.68 -5.32 14.57
C LYS A 80 -3.64 -4.42 15.23
N GLU A 81 -3.18 -4.77 16.43
CA GLU A 81 -2.18 -3.99 17.16
C GLU A 81 -0.84 -3.96 16.42
N ASN A 82 -0.46 -5.06 15.78
CA ASN A 82 0.77 -5.15 14.99
C ASN A 82 0.65 -4.35 13.69
N VAL A 83 -0.50 -4.41 13.01
CA VAL A 83 -0.76 -3.61 11.80
C VAL A 83 -0.67 -2.12 12.13
N GLU A 84 -1.33 -1.67 13.20
CA GLU A 84 -1.25 -0.28 13.65
C GLU A 84 0.17 0.14 14.08
N ALA A 85 0.96 -0.78 14.65
CA ALA A 85 2.34 -0.50 15.00
C ALA A 85 3.22 -0.33 13.76
N VAL A 86 3.06 -1.18 12.74
CA VAL A 86 3.78 -1.06 11.46
C VAL A 86 3.37 0.23 10.74
N GLU A 87 2.08 0.57 10.72
CA GLU A 87 1.58 1.83 10.14
C GLU A 87 2.26 3.02 10.82
N ARG A 88 2.33 3.07 12.16
CA ARG A 88 3.02 4.16 12.87
C ARG A 88 4.51 4.26 12.52
N LEU A 89 5.22 3.13 12.40
CA LEU A 89 6.64 3.11 12.03
C LEU A 89 6.86 3.67 10.61
N LEU A 90 6.03 3.23 9.66
CA LEU A 90 6.09 3.69 8.28
C LEU A 90 5.68 5.16 8.15
N SER A 91 4.63 5.57 8.85
CA SER A 91 4.11 6.95 8.86
C SER A 91 5.10 7.94 9.51
N ALA A 92 6.03 7.46 10.34
CA ALA A 92 7.12 8.30 10.85
C ALA A 92 8.12 8.74 9.78
N LYS A 93 8.10 8.12 8.58
CA LYS A 93 8.98 8.45 7.45
C LYS A 93 8.27 9.24 6.34
N ASP A 94 7.13 9.87 6.62
CA ASP A 94 6.29 10.60 5.64
C ASP A 94 6.98 11.78 4.96
N ASN A 95 8.01 12.34 5.59
CA ASN A 95 8.82 13.40 5.01
C ASN A 95 9.84 12.91 3.96
N LYS A 96 10.11 11.60 3.91
CA LYS A 96 11.12 10.98 3.03
C LYS A 96 10.51 10.01 2.03
N LEU A 97 9.49 9.25 2.44
CA LEU A 97 8.94 8.14 1.68
C LEU A 97 7.52 8.43 1.17
N ALA A 98 7.29 8.11 -0.10
CA ALA A 98 5.96 8.15 -0.69
C ALA A 98 5.05 7.09 -0.06
N LYS A 99 3.73 7.32 -0.09
CA LYS A 99 2.72 6.35 0.38
C LYS A 99 2.89 4.97 -0.25
N PHE A 100 3.14 4.93 -1.56
CA PHE A 100 3.44 3.71 -2.30
C PHE A 100 4.63 2.93 -1.71
N GLU A 101 5.74 3.62 -1.43
CA GLU A 101 6.96 2.99 -0.91
C GLU A 101 6.74 2.42 0.49
N ARG A 102 6.02 3.16 1.35
CA ARG A 102 5.61 2.68 2.68
C ARG A 102 4.76 1.42 2.57
N ALA A 103 3.77 1.42 1.68
CA ALA A 103 2.93 0.25 1.46
C ALA A 103 3.70 -0.95 0.92
N GLN A 104 4.70 -0.74 0.05
CA GLN A 104 5.58 -1.80 -0.43
C GLN A 104 6.46 -2.36 0.70
N LEU A 105 7.10 -1.51 1.51
CA LEU A 105 7.92 -1.95 2.65
C LEU A 105 7.12 -2.78 3.66
N GLY A 106 5.90 -2.34 4.02
CA GLY A 106 5.01 -3.08 4.92
C GLY A 106 4.37 -4.34 4.32
N SER A 107 4.53 -4.56 3.01
CA SER A 107 3.96 -5.69 2.27
C SER A 107 4.98 -6.76 1.91
N LEU A 108 6.16 -6.34 1.46
CA LEU A 108 7.25 -7.21 1.03
C LEU A 108 8.03 -7.75 2.23
N CYS A 109 8.20 -6.94 3.28
CA CYS A 109 8.97 -7.28 4.48
C CYS A 109 10.37 -7.84 4.13
N CYS A 110 11.13 -7.04 3.38
CA CYS A 110 12.50 -7.35 2.99
C CYS A 110 13.41 -7.53 4.22
N ASP A 111 14.39 -8.42 4.09
CA ASP A 111 15.36 -8.73 5.15
C ASP A 111 16.50 -7.71 5.19
N THR A 112 16.91 -7.20 4.03
CA THR A 112 18.04 -6.27 3.92
C THR A 112 17.68 -4.98 3.19
N ALA A 113 18.39 -3.90 3.52
CA ALA A 113 18.28 -2.63 2.80
C ALA A 113 18.60 -2.78 1.29
N GLU A 114 19.55 -3.63 0.94
CA GLU A 114 19.89 -3.96 -0.45
C GLU A 114 18.71 -4.62 -1.18
N GLU A 115 18.06 -5.60 -0.55
CA GLU A 115 16.88 -6.25 -1.11
C GLU A 115 15.73 -5.23 -1.28
N ALA A 116 15.47 -4.43 -0.26
CA ALA A 116 14.42 -3.41 -0.30
C ALA A 116 14.62 -2.40 -1.42
N LYS A 117 15.86 -1.90 -1.60
CA LYS A 117 16.20 -0.98 -2.70
C LYS A 117 16.18 -1.66 -4.07
N THR A 118 16.50 -2.94 -4.14
CA THR A 118 16.41 -3.72 -5.39
C THR A 118 14.96 -3.92 -5.82
N LEU A 119 14.07 -4.26 -4.88
CA LEU A 119 12.64 -4.49 -5.16
C LEU A 119 11.84 -3.18 -5.30
N ILE A 120 12.26 -2.13 -4.61
CA ILE A 120 11.63 -0.80 -4.60
C ILE A 120 12.67 0.24 -5.02
N PRO A 121 13.02 0.30 -6.33
CA PRO A 121 14.12 1.13 -6.82
C PRO A 121 13.95 2.63 -6.59
N SER A 122 12.74 3.11 -6.32
CA SER A 122 12.49 4.51 -5.96
C SER A 122 13.03 4.92 -4.59
N LEU A 123 13.46 3.95 -3.76
CA LEU A 123 14.07 4.20 -2.45
C LEU A 123 15.54 4.65 -2.52
N GLN A 124 16.22 4.46 -3.66
CA GLN A 124 17.68 4.49 -3.77
C GLN A 124 18.33 5.71 -3.09
N ASP A 125 17.78 6.90 -3.35
CA ASP A 125 18.33 8.19 -2.91
C ASP A 125 17.52 8.87 -1.80
N LYS A 126 16.49 8.21 -1.24
CA LYS A 126 15.55 8.81 -0.27
C LYS A 126 15.89 8.51 1.19
N ILE A 127 16.54 7.38 1.44
CA ILE A 127 16.84 6.86 2.78
C ILE A 127 18.20 6.15 2.75
N SER A 128 19.00 6.32 3.80
CA SER A 128 20.29 5.63 3.91
C SER A 128 20.07 4.15 4.19
N ASP A 129 21.07 3.32 3.88
CA ASP A 129 20.98 1.88 4.10
C ASP A 129 20.85 1.55 5.59
N GLU A 130 21.53 2.31 6.46
CA GLU A 130 21.45 2.13 7.92
C GLU A 130 20.06 2.48 8.46
N GLU A 131 19.48 3.61 8.03
CA GLU A 131 18.15 4.03 8.46
C GLU A 131 17.06 3.10 7.92
N LEU A 132 17.23 2.59 6.70
CA LEU A 132 16.32 1.61 6.10
C LEU A 132 16.42 0.27 6.82
N GLN A 133 17.63 -0.21 7.12
CA GLN A 133 17.82 -1.47 7.84
C GLN A 133 17.19 -1.41 9.25
N GLU A 134 17.37 -0.31 9.99
CA GLU A 134 16.74 -0.13 11.30
C GLU A 134 15.21 -0.22 11.21
N LEU A 135 14.62 0.42 10.19
CA LEU A 135 13.18 0.34 9.93
C LEU A 135 12.72 -1.09 9.59
N LEU A 136 13.45 -1.81 8.74
CA LEU A 136 13.14 -3.20 8.37
C LEU A 136 13.23 -4.13 9.58
N ASP A 137 14.23 -3.96 10.43
CA ASP A 137 14.41 -4.73 11.65
C ASP A 137 13.25 -4.51 12.63
N ASP A 138 12.79 -3.26 12.79
CA ASP A 138 11.65 -2.91 13.63
C ASP A 138 10.32 -3.47 13.09
N ILE A 139 10.11 -3.42 11.77
CA ILE A 139 8.96 -4.06 11.11
C ILE A 139 8.99 -5.58 11.34
N THR A 140 10.17 -6.20 11.23
CA THR A 140 10.37 -7.65 11.40
C THR A 140 10.01 -8.13 12.80
N LYS A 141 10.36 -7.36 13.84
CA LYS A 141 9.97 -7.67 15.24
C LYS A 141 8.44 -7.78 15.41
N LEU A 142 7.68 -7.05 14.60
CA LEU A 142 6.20 -7.03 14.66
C LEU A 142 5.55 -8.18 13.86
N MET A 143 6.29 -8.91 13.03
CA MET A 143 5.76 -10.05 12.26
C MET A 143 5.38 -11.25 13.15
N GLY A 144 5.87 -11.31 14.39
CA GLY A 144 5.48 -12.34 15.35
C GLY A 144 6.21 -13.66 15.21
N TYR A 145 7.39 -13.69 14.56
CA TYR A 145 8.33 -14.83 14.62
C TYR A 145 8.98 -15.00 16.02
N GLY A 146 8.72 -14.08 16.95
CA GLY A 146 9.08 -14.20 18.36
C GLY A 146 7.92 -14.69 19.21
N ASN A 147 7.68 -16.00 19.19
CA ASN A 147 7.18 -16.83 20.30
C ASN A 147 7.33 -18.30 19.96
#